data_AF-A0A931YQT4-F1
#
_entry.id   AF-A0A931YQT4-F1
#
_cell.length_a   1.000
_cell.length_b   1.000
_cell.length_c   1.000
_cell.angle_alpha   90.00
_cell.angle_beta   90.00
_cell.angle_gamma   90.00
#
_symmetry.space_group_name_H-M   'P 1'
#
loop_
_entity.id
_entity.type
_entity.pdbx_description
1 polymer ?
#
loop_
_entity_poly.entity_id
_entity_poly.type
_entity_poly.pdbx_seq_one_letter_code
_entity_poly.pdbx_strand_id
1 'polypeptide(L)'
;MVDGIVVKVLGDYGPFSRIGKSIGYQVTIGQSSYLVDCGAPLFQQLGGHKLKAINGLIVTHCHDDHKRWFSDHALFNRYAPDISNKLCLLTSEGINEELIKASGPALDRSLSYDSKNVIDIAYEDYVDYKIIGPLAKYRVISRDEGNGKSGLSVIDRTGKSIGPDRAKIVVSNKTGRPRMLFKDPNYGEWVEPENFYTFTSEVFYENNRNIYVDNEGFKIEAIKAPVWHGISGIGIKFITDGETLTFSSDTVHDRVLWKQLYSEKRAQKLSISRKEFEAASILYGDINDYVERIWSEERFAEAVNSFHGSVVIHDIAVRNIAVHTDYSKLKNAVLKKNAVILTHSPDTMTSEWVLSEADKCFKIKGNTFFEVVGDELYQLNADVYHKEAGKYYVGYKNAKGSYVVYEKNGVLSLSSNERLGLGTPLYRVDLYEDIAGKYFPKLENNDAEYRERADGRIELVRFTDEGSSGKIVEDERDRLVKKDIINYANTKYY
;
A
#
# COMPACT_ATOMS: atom_id res chain seq x y z
N MET A 1 5.63 7.32 -28.09
CA MET A 1 4.93 7.94 -26.94
C MET A 1 4.18 6.84 -26.22
N VAL A 2 4.47 6.66 -24.94
CA VAL A 2 3.84 5.63 -24.10
C VAL A 2 2.40 6.05 -23.78
N ASP A 3 1.44 5.13 -23.87
CA ASP A 3 -0.01 5.38 -23.74
C ASP A 3 -0.48 5.61 -22.28
N GLY A 4 0.29 6.41 -21.52
CA GLY A 4 0.04 6.74 -20.11
C GLY A 4 0.25 5.57 -19.14
N ILE A 5 -0.08 5.81 -17.87
CA ILE A 5 -0.05 4.82 -16.80
C ILE A 5 -1.44 4.20 -16.60
N VAL A 6 -1.52 2.87 -16.64
CA VAL A 6 -2.73 2.09 -16.32
C VAL A 6 -2.49 1.28 -15.05
N VAL A 7 -3.47 1.27 -14.15
CA VAL A 7 -3.43 0.51 -12.89
C VAL A 7 -4.64 -0.40 -12.81
N LYS A 8 -4.40 -1.70 -12.70
CA LYS A 8 -5.43 -2.67 -12.31
C LYS A 8 -5.29 -2.99 -10.84
N VAL A 9 -6.39 -2.89 -10.10
CA VAL A 9 -6.46 -3.25 -8.68
C VAL A 9 -6.72 -4.75 -8.59
N LEU A 10 -5.76 -5.51 -8.10
CA LEU A 10 -5.89 -6.96 -7.93
C LEU A 10 -6.52 -7.27 -6.56
N GLY A 11 -6.14 -6.52 -5.53
CA GLY A 11 -6.78 -6.56 -4.23
C GLY A 11 -6.75 -5.19 -3.57
N ASP A 12 -7.81 -4.85 -2.86
CA ASP A 12 -8.02 -3.55 -2.21
C ASP A 12 -8.49 -3.70 -0.74
N TYR A 13 -8.27 -4.88 -0.18
CA TYR A 13 -8.81 -5.28 1.12
C TYR A 13 -7.72 -5.27 2.19
N GLY A 14 -8.10 -4.85 3.40
CA GLY A 14 -7.21 -4.99 4.56
C GLY A 14 -6.87 -6.45 4.92
N PRO A 15 -5.95 -6.68 5.87
CA PRO A 15 -5.37 -7.98 6.19
C PRO A 15 -6.41 -9.04 6.63
N PHE A 16 -7.57 -8.59 7.12
CA PHE A 16 -8.62 -9.43 7.68
C PHE A 16 -9.90 -9.48 6.83
N SER A 17 -9.80 -9.27 5.52
CA SER A 17 -10.96 -9.41 4.65
C SER A 17 -11.62 -10.77 4.76
N ARG A 18 -12.95 -10.77 4.89
CA ARG A 18 -13.76 -11.99 5.02
C ARG A 18 -13.67 -12.92 3.81
N ILE A 19 -13.20 -12.41 2.68
CA ILE A 19 -13.04 -13.15 1.43
C ILE A 19 -11.57 -13.37 1.05
N GLY A 20 -10.63 -12.99 1.93
CA GLY A 20 -9.20 -13.31 1.79
C GLY A 20 -8.48 -12.60 0.64
N LYS A 21 -9.08 -11.57 0.04
CA LYS A 21 -8.58 -10.92 -1.20
C LYS A 21 -7.30 -10.09 -1.04
N SER A 22 -6.94 -9.66 0.18
CA SER A 22 -5.67 -8.95 0.48
C SER A 22 -5.44 -7.73 -0.44
N ILE A 23 -4.19 -7.27 -0.61
CA ILE A 23 -3.85 -6.24 -1.60
C ILE A 23 -2.83 -6.65 -2.65
N GLY A 24 -2.91 -5.94 -3.78
CA GLY A 24 -1.95 -6.01 -4.86
C GLY A 24 -2.44 -5.20 -6.05
N TYR A 25 -1.51 -4.70 -6.85
CA TYR A 25 -1.80 -3.88 -8.01
C TYR A 25 -0.95 -4.33 -9.19
N GLN A 26 -1.48 -4.20 -10.40
CA GLN A 26 -0.72 -4.31 -11.63
C GLN A 26 -0.65 -2.92 -12.27
N VAL A 27 0.56 -2.43 -12.52
CA VAL A 27 0.82 -1.17 -13.20
C VAL A 27 1.40 -1.45 -14.58
N THR A 28 0.73 -0.97 -15.62
CA THR A 28 1.13 -1.13 -17.02
C THR A 28 1.47 0.24 -17.62
N ILE A 29 2.64 0.32 -18.25
CA ILE A 29 3.16 1.52 -18.92
C ILE A 29 3.84 1.05 -20.21
N GLY A 30 3.23 1.33 -21.37
CA GLY A 30 3.72 0.81 -22.65
C GLY A 30 3.55 -0.71 -22.72
N GLN A 31 4.60 -1.44 -23.06
CA GLN A 31 4.62 -2.91 -23.01
C GLN A 31 5.08 -3.46 -21.66
N SER A 32 5.53 -2.60 -20.75
CA SER A 32 6.01 -3.01 -19.43
C SER A 32 4.86 -3.10 -18.42
N SER A 33 4.87 -4.14 -17.61
CA SER A 33 3.89 -4.44 -16.57
C SER A 33 4.58 -4.86 -15.27
N TYR A 34 4.27 -4.18 -14.18
CA TYR A 34 4.83 -4.44 -12.85
C TYR A 34 3.74 -4.77 -11.84
N LEU A 35 4.04 -5.68 -10.91
CA LEU A 35 3.20 -5.87 -9.73
C LEU A 35 3.69 -4.94 -8.61
N VAL A 36 2.77 -4.29 -7.92
CA VAL A 36 3.02 -3.60 -6.65
C VAL A 36 2.31 -4.38 -5.57
N ASP A 37 3.10 -5.01 -4.71
CA ASP A 37 2.72 -6.03 -3.75
C ASP A 37 2.06 -7.28 -4.41
N CYS A 38 2.09 -8.40 -3.69
CA CYS A 38 1.60 -9.70 -4.12
C CYS A 38 0.83 -10.44 -3.02
N GLY A 39 0.04 -9.71 -2.22
CA GLY A 39 -0.86 -10.33 -1.26
C GLY A 39 -2.13 -10.90 -1.89
N ALA A 40 -2.64 -10.23 -2.92
CA ALA A 40 -3.82 -10.64 -3.67
C ALA A 40 -3.60 -12.01 -4.35
N PRO A 41 -4.66 -12.82 -4.57
CA PRO A 41 -4.58 -14.17 -5.12
C PRO A 41 -4.14 -14.18 -6.60
N LEU A 42 -2.86 -13.92 -6.84
CA LEU A 42 -2.26 -13.66 -8.15
C LEU A 42 -2.58 -14.74 -9.17
N PHE A 43 -2.41 -16.02 -8.81
CA PHE A 43 -2.65 -17.14 -9.72
C PHE A 43 -4.11 -17.28 -10.12
N GLN A 44 -5.05 -16.94 -9.23
CA GLN A 44 -6.47 -16.98 -9.53
C GLN A 44 -6.87 -15.83 -10.48
N GLN A 45 -6.30 -14.64 -10.27
CA GLN A 45 -6.72 -13.43 -11.01
C GLN A 45 -6.01 -13.24 -12.34
N LEU A 46 -4.73 -13.61 -12.41
CA LEU A 46 -3.91 -13.44 -13.62
C LEU A 46 -3.72 -14.76 -14.36
N GLY A 47 -3.63 -15.88 -13.64
CA GLY A 47 -3.22 -17.15 -14.20
C GLY A 47 -1.73 -17.18 -14.57
N GLY A 48 -1.18 -18.37 -14.75
CA GLY A 48 0.25 -18.55 -15.02
C GLY A 48 0.74 -17.88 -16.31
N HIS A 49 -0.09 -17.82 -17.35
CA HIS A 49 0.29 -17.19 -18.62
C HIS A 49 0.47 -15.68 -18.52
N LYS A 50 -0.40 -14.97 -17.77
CA LYS A 50 -0.25 -13.52 -17.61
C LYS A 50 0.84 -13.18 -16.61
N LEU A 51 1.05 -14.01 -15.58
CA LEU A 51 2.18 -13.83 -14.66
C LEU A 51 3.53 -13.85 -15.37
N LYS A 52 3.69 -14.67 -16.42
CA LYS A 52 4.89 -14.69 -17.27
C LYS A 52 5.19 -13.37 -17.97
N ALA A 53 4.16 -12.56 -18.23
CA ALA A 53 4.30 -11.28 -18.90
C ALA A 53 4.60 -10.12 -17.94
N ILE A 54 4.66 -10.38 -16.61
CA ILE A 54 5.03 -9.38 -15.62
C ILE A 54 6.55 -9.20 -15.62
N ASN A 55 7.01 -7.97 -15.80
CA ASN A 55 8.43 -7.61 -15.88
C ASN A 55 9.12 -7.57 -14.51
N GLY A 56 8.37 -7.30 -13.45
CA GLY A 56 8.92 -7.28 -12.10
C GLY A 56 7.86 -7.18 -11.01
N LEU A 57 8.25 -7.58 -9.80
CA LEU A 57 7.49 -7.43 -8.57
C LEU A 57 8.14 -6.35 -7.72
N ILE A 58 7.34 -5.42 -7.22
CA ILE A 58 7.73 -4.44 -6.22
C ILE A 58 7.07 -4.84 -4.90
N VAL A 59 7.84 -4.93 -3.81
CA VAL A 59 7.30 -5.20 -2.48
C VAL A 59 7.53 -3.99 -1.59
N THR A 60 6.46 -3.45 -1.02
CA THR A 60 6.49 -2.22 -0.21
C THR A 60 6.90 -2.48 1.23
N HIS A 61 6.53 -3.63 1.79
CA HIS A 61 6.96 -4.12 3.11
C HIS A 61 6.58 -5.60 3.32
N CYS A 62 7.00 -6.18 4.45
CA CYS A 62 6.90 -7.62 4.71
C CYS A 62 5.69 -8.08 5.55
N HIS A 63 4.59 -7.34 5.59
CA HIS A 63 3.35 -7.92 6.10
C HIS A 63 2.75 -8.89 5.07
N ASP A 64 2.14 -9.98 5.55
CA ASP A 64 1.70 -11.06 4.67
C ASP A 64 0.59 -10.64 3.71
N ASP A 65 -0.20 -9.65 4.06
CA ASP A 65 -1.19 -9.07 3.16
C ASP A 65 -0.62 -8.29 1.97
N HIS A 66 0.70 -8.06 1.96
CA HIS A 66 1.47 -7.45 0.85
C HIS A 66 2.37 -8.46 0.14
N LYS A 67 2.76 -9.56 0.79
CA LYS A 67 3.73 -10.53 0.23
C LYS A 67 3.28 -11.99 0.21
N ARG A 68 2.00 -12.27 0.47
CA ARG A 68 1.47 -13.64 0.66
C ARG A 68 1.95 -14.63 -0.39
N TRP A 69 1.93 -14.22 -1.65
CA TRP A 69 2.25 -15.07 -2.80
C TRP A 69 3.70 -14.93 -3.28
N PHE A 70 4.57 -14.27 -2.51
CA PHE A 70 5.96 -14.06 -2.90
C PHE A 70 6.71 -15.37 -3.15
N SER A 71 6.69 -16.30 -2.18
CA SER A 71 7.39 -17.58 -2.30
C SER A 71 6.83 -18.42 -3.44
N ASP A 72 5.51 -18.48 -3.59
CA ASP A 72 4.87 -19.22 -4.68
C ASP A 72 5.21 -18.63 -6.06
N HIS A 73 5.29 -17.30 -6.16
CA HIS A 73 5.70 -16.64 -7.40
C HIS A 73 7.18 -16.91 -7.73
N ALA A 74 8.06 -16.91 -6.73
CA ALA A 74 9.47 -17.26 -6.88
C ALA A 74 9.65 -18.72 -7.33
N LEU A 75 8.91 -19.65 -6.72
CA LEU A 75 8.88 -21.08 -7.10
C LEU A 75 8.33 -21.27 -8.52
N PHE A 76 7.24 -20.59 -8.85
CA PHE A 76 6.63 -20.65 -10.18
C PHE A 76 7.62 -20.24 -11.27
N ASN A 77 8.34 -19.14 -11.08
CA ASN A 77 9.33 -18.67 -12.05
C ASN A 77 10.53 -19.62 -12.22
N ARG A 78 10.91 -20.35 -11.17
CA ARG A 78 12.01 -21.33 -11.23
C ARG A 78 11.59 -22.65 -11.88
N TYR A 79 10.40 -23.16 -11.55
CA TYR A 79 10.02 -24.55 -11.83
C TYR A 79 8.98 -24.71 -12.95
N ALA A 80 8.28 -23.65 -13.35
CA ALA A 80 7.39 -23.74 -14.50
C ALA A 80 8.21 -24.08 -15.77
N PRO A 81 7.83 -25.12 -16.53
CA PRO A 81 8.67 -25.67 -17.60
C PRO A 81 8.93 -24.70 -18.75
N ASP A 82 8.08 -23.68 -18.88
CA ASP A 82 8.15 -22.64 -19.90
C ASP A 82 8.53 -21.26 -19.34
N ILE A 83 9.09 -21.22 -18.13
CA ILE A 83 9.74 -20.05 -17.54
C ILE A 83 11.15 -20.44 -17.12
N SER A 84 12.15 -19.69 -17.58
CA SER A 84 13.54 -19.91 -17.20
C SER A 84 14.19 -18.69 -16.56
N ASN A 85 13.38 -17.75 -16.06
CA ASN A 85 13.87 -16.49 -15.51
C ASN A 85 13.63 -16.45 -14.01
N LYS A 86 14.57 -15.83 -13.28
CA LYS A 86 14.38 -15.49 -11.88
C LYS A 86 13.29 -14.44 -11.74
N LEU A 87 12.61 -14.41 -10.59
CA LEU A 87 11.68 -13.34 -10.26
C LEU A 87 12.47 -12.01 -10.15
N CYS A 88 12.22 -11.06 -11.05
CA CYS A 88 12.77 -9.71 -10.92
C CYS A 88 12.07 -9.00 -9.75
N LEU A 89 12.81 -8.67 -8.70
CA LEU A 89 12.30 -8.03 -7.49
C LEU A 89 12.88 -6.63 -7.34
N LEU A 90 12.02 -5.62 -7.26
CA LEU A 90 12.38 -4.24 -6.99
C LEU A 90 11.96 -3.86 -5.57
N THR A 91 12.91 -3.66 -4.66
CA THR A 91 12.59 -3.17 -3.31
C THR A 91 13.82 -2.51 -2.67
N SER A 92 13.68 -2.00 -1.45
CA SER A 92 14.81 -1.46 -0.68
C SER A 92 15.64 -2.57 -0.03
N GLU A 93 16.89 -2.27 0.30
CA GLU A 93 17.81 -3.23 0.93
C GLU A 93 17.21 -3.85 2.20
N GLY A 94 16.65 -3.02 3.08
CA GLY A 94 16.06 -3.49 4.34
C GLY A 94 14.85 -4.40 4.15
N ILE A 95 14.03 -4.17 3.12
CA ILE A 95 12.88 -5.04 2.82
C ILE A 95 13.36 -6.37 2.21
N ASN A 96 14.34 -6.33 1.31
CA ASN A 96 14.92 -7.55 0.72
C ASN A 96 15.56 -8.44 1.80
N GLU A 97 16.28 -7.87 2.76
CA GLU A 97 16.85 -8.61 3.90
C GLU A 97 15.77 -9.31 4.74
N GLU A 98 14.59 -8.68 4.91
CA GLU A 98 13.47 -9.29 5.63
C GLU A 98 12.74 -10.33 4.79
N LEU A 99 12.64 -10.13 3.47
CA LEU A 99 12.10 -11.13 2.54
C LEU A 99 12.92 -12.42 2.57
N ILE A 100 14.26 -12.32 2.47
CA ILE A 100 15.17 -13.48 2.55
C ILE A 100 14.86 -14.32 3.80
N LYS A 101 14.81 -13.68 4.98
CA LYS A 101 14.52 -14.36 6.25
C LYS A 101 13.11 -14.96 6.28
N ALA A 102 12.12 -14.23 5.79
CA ALA A 102 10.73 -14.65 5.81
C ALA A 102 10.42 -15.79 4.82
N SER A 103 11.12 -15.84 3.69
CA SER A 103 10.93 -16.87 2.67
C SER A 103 11.82 -18.10 2.84
N GLY A 104 12.89 -18.00 3.63
CA GLY A 104 13.90 -19.05 3.79
C GLY A 104 13.33 -20.45 4.06
N PRO A 105 12.39 -20.62 5.02
CA PRO A 105 11.77 -21.92 5.27
C PRO A 105 11.10 -22.58 4.06
N ALA A 106 10.68 -21.79 3.05
CA ALA A 106 10.05 -22.27 1.83
C ALA A 106 11.03 -22.39 0.64
N LEU A 107 12.13 -21.64 0.64
CA LEU A 107 13.02 -21.51 -0.54
C LEU A 107 14.42 -22.10 -0.34
N ASP A 108 14.94 -22.18 0.88
CA ASP A 108 16.36 -22.50 1.12
C ASP A 108 16.73 -23.94 0.77
N ARG A 109 15.75 -24.84 0.64
CA ARG A 109 15.98 -26.29 0.47
C ARG A 109 14.99 -26.92 -0.50
N SER A 110 15.48 -27.85 -1.31
CA SER A 110 14.66 -28.65 -2.22
C SER A 110 15.30 -30.01 -2.47
N LEU A 111 14.80 -30.76 -3.46
CA LEU A 111 15.41 -31.98 -3.95
C LEU A 111 16.25 -31.72 -5.21
N SER A 112 17.27 -32.55 -5.43
CA SER A 112 17.94 -32.65 -6.73
C SER A 112 16.97 -33.05 -7.84
N TYR A 113 17.28 -32.77 -9.10
CA TYR A 113 16.40 -33.11 -10.23
C TYR A 113 16.06 -34.61 -10.34
N ASP A 114 16.96 -35.49 -9.91
CA ASP A 114 16.71 -36.93 -9.82
C ASP A 114 16.03 -37.38 -8.51
N SER A 115 15.71 -36.41 -7.64
CA SER A 115 15.08 -36.58 -6.33
C SER A 115 15.86 -37.43 -5.32
N LYS A 116 17.16 -37.68 -5.53
CA LYS A 116 17.97 -38.55 -4.65
C LYS A 116 18.60 -37.84 -3.47
N ASN A 117 18.75 -36.52 -3.53
CA ASN A 117 19.42 -35.74 -2.50
C ASN A 117 18.57 -34.53 -2.10
N VAL A 118 18.62 -34.18 -0.82
CA VAL A 118 18.20 -32.85 -0.36
C VAL A 118 19.34 -31.89 -0.64
N ILE A 119 19.04 -30.79 -1.31
CA ILE A 119 20.00 -29.75 -1.68
C ILE A 119 19.57 -28.42 -1.08
N ASP A 120 20.55 -27.59 -0.77
CA ASP A 120 20.33 -26.19 -0.42
C ASP A 120 20.30 -25.36 -1.70
N ILE A 121 19.44 -24.34 -1.76
CA ILE A 121 19.29 -23.45 -2.91
C ILE A 121 19.38 -22.02 -2.39
N ALA A 122 20.25 -21.22 -3.01
CA ALA A 122 20.44 -19.83 -2.62
C ALA A 122 19.21 -18.98 -3.01
N TYR A 123 18.89 -17.95 -2.21
CA TYR A 123 17.81 -17.01 -2.52
C TYR A 123 17.98 -16.38 -3.91
N GLU A 124 19.21 -16.06 -4.27
CA GLU A 124 19.58 -15.47 -5.56
C GLU A 124 19.32 -16.41 -6.73
N ASP A 125 19.13 -17.71 -6.50
CA ASP A 125 18.74 -18.66 -7.56
C ASP A 125 17.25 -18.60 -7.91
N TYR A 126 16.44 -17.96 -7.05
CA TYR A 126 15.02 -17.70 -7.29
C TYR A 126 14.75 -16.26 -7.73
N VAL A 127 15.52 -15.30 -7.20
CA VAL A 127 15.21 -13.88 -7.28
C VAL A 127 16.37 -13.10 -7.91
N ASP A 128 16.05 -12.26 -8.90
CA ASP A 128 16.95 -11.22 -9.41
C ASP A 128 16.60 -9.89 -8.73
N TYR A 129 17.28 -9.61 -7.62
CA TYR A 129 17.05 -8.40 -6.83
C TYR A 129 17.65 -7.16 -7.50
N LYS A 130 16.79 -6.18 -7.79
CA LYS A 130 17.15 -4.82 -8.20
C LYS A 130 16.81 -3.86 -7.06
N ILE A 131 17.83 -3.21 -6.52
CA ILE A 131 17.63 -2.22 -5.46
C ILE A 131 16.89 -0.99 -6.00
N ILE A 132 15.90 -0.53 -5.25
CA ILE A 132 15.33 0.83 -5.35
C ILE A 132 15.42 1.54 -4.00
N GLY A 133 15.79 2.82 -4.04
CA GLY A 133 16.15 3.56 -2.83
C GLY A 133 17.64 3.43 -2.48
N PRO A 134 18.19 4.38 -1.72
CA PRO A 134 19.61 4.43 -1.42
C PRO A 134 20.02 3.35 -0.43
N LEU A 135 21.31 3.00 -0.47
CA LEU A 135 21.93 2.12 0.51
C LEU A 135 22.17 2.85 1.83
N ALA A 136 21.91 2.17 2.95
CA ALA A 136 22.25 2.70 4.28
C ALA A 136 23.77 2.71 4.49
N LYS A 137 24.36 3.81 4.94
CA LYS A 137 25.81 3.92 5.18
C LYS A 137 26.32 2.99 6.28
N TYR A 138 25.43 2.59 7.19
CA TYR A 138 25.73 1.77 8.35
C TYR A 138 24.79 0.57 8.43
N ARG A 139 25.31 -0.58 8.87
CA ARG A 139 24.53 -1.82 8.98
C ARG A 139 24.90 -2.59 10.25
N VAL A 140 23.91 -3.25 10.84
CA VAL A 140 24.14 -4.23 11.92
C VAL A 140 24.46 -5.57 11.26
N ILE A 141 25.59 -6.16 11.61
CA ILE A 141 26.00 -7.47 11.11
C ILE A 141 26.26 -8.45 12.26
N SER A 142 26.05 -9.73 11.97
CA SER A 142 26.55 -10.84 12.77
C SER A 142 27.94 -11.21 12.27
N ARG A 143 28.94 -11.20 13.16
CA ARG A 143 30.32 -11.63 12.88
C ARG A 143 30.54 -12.98 13.53
N ASP A 144 31.15 -13.90 12.80
CA ASP A 144 31.67 -15.15 13.37
C ASP A 144 32.86 -14.82 14.28
N GLU A 145 32.75 -15.18 15.55
CA GLU A 145 33.81 -15.05 16.56
C GLU A 145 34.63 -16.35 16.70
N GLY A 146 34.34 -17.35 15.85
CA GLY A 146 34.90 -18.68 15.89
C GLY A 146 34.20 -19.58 16.90
N ASN A 147 34.44 -20.89 16.79
CA ASN A 147 33.86 -21.91 17.67
C ASN A 147 32.31 -21.88 17.71
N GLY A 148 31.67 -21.47 16.61
CA GLY A 148 30.22 -21.37 16.50
C GLY A 148 29.60 -20.21 17.31
N LYS A 149 30.40 -19.27 17.80
CA LYS A 149 29.92 -18.05 18.45
C LYS A 149 29.78 -16.93 17.44
N SER A 150 28.72 -16.14 17.58
CA SER A 150 28.53 -14.94 16.79
C SER A 150 28.33 -13.71 17.66
N GLY A 151 28.98 -12.61 17.25
CA GLY A 151 28.87 -11.31 17.87
C GLY A 151 28.19 -10.31 16.95
N LEU A 152 27.50 -9.32 17.52
CA LEU A 152 26.89 -8.25 16.73
C LEU A 152 27.81 -7.03 16.68
N SER A 153 27.89 -6.39 15.52
CA SER A 153 28.64 -5.14 15.34
C SER A 153 27.95 -4.21 14.35
N VAL A 154 28.18 -2.91 14.49
CA VAL A 154 27.81 -1.92 13.47
C VAL A 154 29.02 -1.68 12.59
N ILE A 155 28.84 -1.78 11.28
CA ILE A 155 29.88 -1.45 10.30
C ILE A 155 29.40 -0.38 9.34
N ASP A 156 30.34 0.37 8.77
CA ASP A 156 30.09 1.14 7.56
C ASP A 156 30.24 0.29 6.28
N ARG A 157 30.01 0.91 5.13
CA ARG A 157 30.14 0.28 3.80
C ARG A 157 31.55 -0.16 3.44
N THR A 158 32.59 0.37 4.09
CA THR A 158 33.98 -0.07 3.92
C THR A 158 34.33 -1.28 4.79
N GLY A 159 33.41 -1.73 5.63
CA GLY A 159 33.61 -2.81 6.61
C GLY A 159 34.21 -2.36 7.93
N LYS A 160 34.45 -1.04 8.11
CA LYS A 160 35.01 -0.50 9.34
C LYS A 160 33.96 -0.53 10.45
N SER A 161 34.39 -1.01 11.62
CA SER A 161 33.55 -1.06 12.83
C SER A 161 33.26 0.35 13.35
N ILE A 162 32.02 0.59 13.73
CA ILE A 162 31.55 1.85 14.31
C ILE A 162 31.40 1.69 15.82
N GLY A 163 31.99 2.63 16.57
CA GLY A 163 32.04 2.59 18.02
C GLY A 163 30.76 3.06 18.72
N PRO A 164 30.65 2.79 20.04
CA PRO A 164 29.50 3.13 20.88
C PRO A 164 29.29 4.64 21.08
N ASP A 165 30.24 5.47 20.65
CA ASP A 165 30.15 6.94 20.60
C ASP A 165 29.26 7.44 19.45
N ARG A 166 29.14 6.63 18.38
CA ARG A 166 28.38 6.96 17.17
C ARG A 166 27.18 6.05 16.95
N ALA A 167 27.31 4.75 17.19
CA ALA A 167 26.24 3.79 16.99
C ALA A 167 26.26 2.68 18.05
N LYS A 168 25.08 2.24 18.45
CA LYS A 168 24.86 1.13 19.38
C LYS A 168 23.83 0.18 18.78
N ILE A 169 23.80 -1.05 19.27
CA ILE A 169 22.79 -2.04 18.91
C ILE A 169 21.86 -2.22 20.09
N VAL A 170 20.55 -2.09 19.88
CA VAL A 170 19.52 -2.42 20.87
C VAL A 170 18.88 -3.73 20.47
N VAL A 171 19.01 -4.75 21.31
CA VAL A 171 18.39 -6.06 21.12
C VAL A 171 17.10 -6.10 21.93
N SER A 172 15.98 -6.34 21.23
CA SER A 172 14.68 -6.47 21.87
C SER A 172 14.61 -7.67 22.81
N ASN A 173 14.24 -7.44 24.08
CA ASN A 173 13.99 -8.54 25.03
C ASN A 173 12.77 -9.39 24.63
N LYS A 174 11.88 -8.86 23.78
CA LYS A 174 10.65 -9.52 23.36
C LYS A 174 10.85 -10.37 22.10
N THR A 175 11.68 -9.93 21.17
CA THR A 175 11.80 -10.53 19.83
C THR A 175 13.21 -10.98 19.48
N GLY A 176 14.23 -10.63 20.28
CA GLY A 176 15.64 -10.86 19.96
C GLY A 176 16.16 -10.07 18.75
N ARG A 177 15.31 -9.27 18.09
CA ARG A 177 15.68 -8.54 16.88
C ARG A 177 16.63 -7.39 17.23
N PRO A 178 17.82 -7.31 16.61
CA PRO A 178 18.72 -6.19 16.78
C PRO A 178 18.24 -5.00 15.95
N ARG A 179 18.31 -3.80 16.54
CA ARG A 179 18.04 -2.52 15.87
C ARG A 179 19.17 -1.54 16.16
N MET A 180 19.43 -0.64 15.23
CA MET A 180 20.47 0.37 15.40
C MET A 180 19.93 1.58 16.17
N LEU A 181 20.70 2.00 17.18
CA LEU A 181 20.58 3.32 17.78
C LEU A 181 21.77 4.14 17.31
N PHE A 182 21.52 5.29 16.71
CA PHE A 182 22.54 6.12 16.06
C PHE A 182 22.55 7.50 16.69
N LYS A 183 23.74 8.04 16.92
CA LYS A 183 23.91 9.41 17.43
C LYS A 183 23.98 10.37 16.27
N ASP A 184 22.89 11.08 16.01
CA ASP A 184 22.82 12.04 14.93
C ASP A 184 23.88 13.15 15.11
N PRO A 185 24.70 13.47 14.08
CA PRO A 185 25.78 14.47 14.20
C PRO A 185 25.27 15.91 14.34
N ASN A 186 24.07 16.20 13.83
CA ASN A 186 23.53 17.56 13.74
C ASN A 186 22.78 17.91 15.04
N TYR A 187 21.96 16.98 15.54
CA TYR A 187 21.18 17.14 16.76
C TYR A 187 21.95 16.72 18.02
N GLY A 188 22.95 15.83 17.89
CA GLY A 188 23.63 15.21 19.04
C GLY A 188 22.74 14.23 19.82
N GLU A 189 21.61 13.83 19.24
CA GLU A 189 20.55 13.01 19.83
C GLU A 189 20.68 11.54 19.41
N TRP A 190 20.29 10.62 20.28
CA TRP A 190 20.15 9.21 19.94
C TRP A 190 18.83 8.94 19.23
N VAL A 191 18.90 8.41 18.01
CA VAL A 191 17.75 8.17 17.13
C VAL A 191 17.78 6.75 16.59
N GLU A 192 16.63 6.21 16.21
CA GLU A 192 16.60 5.00 15.38
C GLU A 192 16.55 5.43 13.89
N PRO A 193 17.57 5.08 13.08
CA PRO A 193 17.72 5.62 11.74
C PRO A 193 16.54 5.39 10.78
N GLU A 194 15.92 4.21 10.85
CA GLU A 194 14.84 3.79 9.93
C GLU A 194 13.60 4.69 10.04
N ASN A 195 13.30 5.16 11.25
CA ASN A 195 12.23 6.10 11.54
C ASN A 195 12.68 7.56 11.52
N PHE A 196 13.96 7.85 11.73
CA PHE A 196 14.45 9.22 11.80
C PHE A 196 14.74 9.84 10.44
N TYR A 197 15.49 9.13 9.60
CA TYR A 197 15.95 9.67 8.32
C TYR A 197 14.96 9.39 7.20
N THR A 198 14.99 10.27 6.21
CA THR A 198 14.44 10.01 4.88
C THR A 198 15.56 9.54 3.95
N PHE A 199 15.20 8.97 2.79
CA PHE A 199 16.16 8.54 1.79
C PHE A 199 16.99 9.69 1.19
N THR A 200 16.61 10.96 1.34
CA THR A 200 17.46 12.08 0.84
C THR A 200 18.58 12.44 1.80
N SER A 201 18.49 11.97 3.05
CA SER A 201 19.44 12.33 4.10
C SER A 201 20.79 11.66 3.86
N GLU A 202 21.76 12.47 3.47
CA GLU A 202 23.16 12.06 3.33
C GLU A 202 23.82 11.73 4.67
N VAL A 203 23.18 11.98 5.82
CA VAL A 203 23.74 11.56 7.12
C VAL A 203 23.79 10.04 7.24
N PHE A 204 22.78 9.35 6.73
CA PHE A 204 22.60 7.92 6.93
C PHE A 204 22.47 7.11 5.64
N TYR A 205 22.07 7.73 4.53
CA TYR A 205 21.95 7.06 3.24
C TYR A 205 22.98 7.59 2.24
N GLU A 206 23.39 6.73 1.31
CA GLU A 206 24.23 7.12 0.16
C GLU A 206 23.46 8.02 -0.82
N ASN A 207 24.19 8.86 -1.56
CA ASN A 207 23.58 9.84 -2.47
C ASN A 207 22.92 9.19 -3.69
N ASN A 208 23.36 7.97 -4.07
CA ASN A 208 22.72 7.24 -5.15
C ASN A 208 21.35 6.73 -4.71
N ARG A 209 20.30 7.32 -5.28
CA ARG A 209 18.90 7.00 -5.01
C ARG A 209 18.46 5.64 -5.55
N ASN A 210 19.26 5.00 -6.41
CA ASN A 210 18.92 3.79 -7.13
C ASN A 210 17.52 3.88 -7.78
N ILE A 211 17.28 4.97 -8.51
CA ILE A 211 16.04 5.10 -9.30
C ILE A 211 16.13 4.09 -10.42
N TYR A 212 15.14 3.20 -10.50
CA TYR A 212 15.07 2.23 -11.58
C TYR A 212 14.52 2.92 -12.84
N VAL A 213 15.17 2.68 -13.97
CA VAL A 213 14.77 3.20 -15.28
C VAL A 213 14.40 2.01 -16.16
N ASP A 214 13.14 1.96 -16.58
CA ASP A 214 12.63 0.89 -17.44
C ASP A 214 13.04 1.11 -18.90
N ASN A 215 13.01 0.05 -19.71
CA ASN A 215 13.30 0.11 -21.15
C ASN A 215 12.31 1.00 -21.92
N GLU A 216 11.08 1.18 -21.42
CA GLU A 216 10.08 2.12 -21.96
C GLU A 216 10.39 3.59 -21.61
N GLY A 217 11.42 3.86 -20.80
CA GLY A 217 11.92 5.20 -20.47
C GLY A 217 11.31 5.84 -19.22
N PHE A 218 10.32 5.21 -18.58
CA PHE A 218 9.76 5.69 -17.31
C PHE A 218 10.64 5.28 -16.12
N LYS A 219 10.39 5.92 -14.97
CA LYS A 219 11.15 5.70 -13.74
C LYS A 219 10.29 5.10 -12.63
N ILE A 220 10.91 4.26 -11.81
CA ILE A 220 10.34 3.75 -10.55
C ILE A 220 11.23 4.22 -9.40
N GLU A 221 10.66 4.98 -8.47
CA GLU A 221 11.37 5.54 -7.31
C GLU A 221 10.72 5.08 -6.00
N ALA A 222 11.55 4.69 -5.02
CA ALA A 222 11.11 4.44 -3.66
C ALA A 222 11.05 5.75 -2.84
N ILE A 223 9.95 5.95 -2.11
CA ILE A 223 9.78 7.07 -1.18
C ILE A 223 9.68 6.56 0.26
N LYS A 224 10.39 7.21 1.18
CA LYS A 224 10.45 6.79 2.60
C LYS A 224 9.81 7.78 3.54
N ALA A 225 9.96 9.08 3.27
CA ALA A 225 9.56 10.13 4.20
C ALA A 225 8.11 10.04 4.72
N PRO A 226 7.09 9.81 3.86
CA PRO A 226 5.70 9.79 4.31
C PRO A 226 5.27 8.43 4.87
N VAL A 227 6.11 7.39 4.80
CA VAL A 227 5.75 6.05 5.28
C VAL A 227 5.93 6.00 6.79
N TRP A 228 4.85 5.68 7.51
CA TRP A 228 4.87 5.54 8.96
C TRP A 228 4.27 4.20 9.37
N HIS A 229 5.16 3.23 9.59
CA HIS A 229 4.82 1.85 9.91
C HIS A 229 5.81 1.23 10.90
N GLY A 230 5.40 0.17 11.60
CA GLY A 230 6.22 -0.50 12.60
C GLY A 230 7.36 -1.35 12.03
N ILE A 231 7.27 -1.73 10.75
CA ILE A 231 8.31 -2.48 10.04
C ILE A 231 8.92 -1.62 8.93
N SER A 232 10.06 -2.06 8.38
CA SER A 232 10.66 -1.39 7.22
C SER A 232 9.68 -1.41 6.05
N GLY A 233 9.44 -0.22 5.49
CA GLY A 233 8.51 -0.03 4.39
C GLY A 233 8.84 1.17 3.53
N ILE A 234 8.37 1.15 2.28
CA ILE A 234 8.52 2.21 1.29
C ILE A 234 7.20 2.44 0.55
N GLY A 235 6.92 3.69 0.20
CA GLY A 235 5.98 4.02 -0.87
C GLY A 235 6.71 3.98 -2.21
N ILE A 236 5.96 4.05 -3.31
CA ILE A 236 6.52 3.90 -4.66
C ILE A 236 5.96 4.98 -5.58
N LYS A 237 6.80 5.50 -6.46
CA LYS A 237 6.41 6.40 -7.55
C LYS A 237 6.72 5.80 -8.91
N PHE A 238 5.75 5.83 -9.80
CA PHE A 238 5.94 5.63 -11.24
C PHE A 238 5.89 7.00 -11.91
N ILE A 239 6.92 7.34 -12.69
CA ILE A 239 7.10 8.67 -13.27
C ILE A 239 7.34 8.52 -14.77
N THR A 240 6.44 9.08 -15.58
CA THR A 240 6.60 9.27 -17.03
C THR A 240 6.88 10.74 -17.34
N ASP A 241 6.99 11.11 -18.63
CA ASP A 241 7.19 12.50 -19.05
C ASP A 241 6.02 13.44 -18.66
N GLY A 242 4.80 12.90 -18.49
CA GLY A 242 3.59 13.69 -18.27
C GLY A 242 2.75 13.28 -17.07
N GLU A 243 3.05 12.16 -16.42
CA GLU A 243 2.20 11.56 -15.40
C GLU A 243 3.03 11.04 -14.23
N THR A 244 2.49 11.12 -13.03
CA THR A 244 3.08 10.51 -11.84
C THR A 244 2.02 9.81 -11.00
N LEU A 245 2.22 8.51 -10.78
CA LEU A 245 1.43 7.70 -9.86
C LEU A 245 2.24 7.44 -8.59
N THR A 246 1.63 7.65 -7.43
CA THR A 246 2.23 7.32 -6.14
C THR A 246 1.39 6.29 -5.38
N PHE A 247 2.03 5.23 -4.91
CA PHE A 247 1.49 4.34 -3.88
C PHE A 247 2.06 4.80 -2.54
N SER A 248 1.19 5.16 -1.59
CA SER A 248 1.66 5.62 -0.27
C SER A 248 2.22 4.51 0.60
N SER A 249 1.83 3.25 0.33
CA SER A 249 1.95 2.11 1.25
C SER A 249 1.20 2.35 2.57
N ASP A 250 1.36 1.40 3.50
CA ASP A 250 0.85 1.42 4.87
C ASP A 250 1.43 2.64 5.60
N THR A 251 0.62 3.69 5.73
CA THR A 251 1.02 4.88 6.47
C THR A 251 -0.14 5.52 7.21
N VAL A 252 0.15 6.01 8.41
CA VAL A 252 -0.73 6.93 9.14
C VAL A 252 -0.44 8.35 8.69
N HIS A 253 -1.27 8.86 7.77
CA HIS A 253 -1.14 10.20 7.22
C HIS A 253 -1.87 11.25 8.07
N ASP A 254 -1.16 11.84 9.02
CA ASP A 254 -1.67 12.93 9.85
C ASP A 254 -0.57 13.98 10.07
N ARG A 255 -0.73 15.16 9.46
CA ARG A 255 0.27 16.25 9.56
C ARG A 255 0.47 16.74 10.99
N VAL A 256 -0.55 16.63 11.84
CA VAL A 256 -0.44 17.03 13.25
C VAL A 256 0.47 16.06 13.99
N LEU A 257 0.24 14.76 13.80
CA LEU A 257 1.12 13.71 14.32
C LEU A 257 2.55 13.86 13.79
N TRP A 258 2.72 14.00 12.47
CA TRP A 258 4.05 14.12 11.87
C TRP A 258 4.81 15.34 12.40
N LYS A 259 4.11 16.45 12.68
CA LYS A 259 4.70 17.61 13.34
C LYS A 259 5.18 17.29 14.76
N GLN A 260 4.41 16.53 15.53
CA GLN A 260 4.84 16.07 16.85
C GLN A 260 6.07 15.17 16.75
N LEU A 261 6.08 14.22 15.81
CA LEU A 261 7.19 13.26 15.64
C LEU A 261 8.56 13.92 15.39
N TYR A 262 8.59 15.05 14.66
CA TYR A 262 9.86 15.76 14.43
C TYR A 262 10.16 16.84 15.48
N SER A 263 9.16 17.43 16.13
CA SER A 263 9.38 18.55 17.06
C SER A 263 9.63 18.10 18.49
N GLU A 264 9.04 16.99 18.93
CA GLU A 264 9.16 16.51 20.31
C GLU A 264 10.49 15.83 20.58
N LYS A 265 11.21 16.33 21.59
CA LYS A 265 12.35 15.65 22.20
C LYS A 265 11.88 14.87 23.42
N ARG A 266 12.21 13.58 23.47
CA ARG A 266 11.91 12.65 24.56
C ARG A 266 13.12 12.50 25.46
N ALA A 267 12.87 12.40 26.77
CA ALA A 267 13.91 12.02 27.72
C ALA A 267 14.17 10.52 27.65
N GLN A 268 15.44 10.12 27.65
CA GLN A 268 15.83 8.71 27.72
C GLN A 268 15.42 8.10 29.08
N LYS A 269 15.01 6.83 29.05
CA LYS A 269 14.64 6.02 30.21
C LYS A 269 15.67 4.92 30.43
N LEU A 270 16.86 5.30 30.90
CA LEU A 270 17.96 4.36 31.08
C LEU A 270 17.71 3.45 32.30
N SER A 271 17.78 2.13 32.08
CA SER A 271 17.79 1.12 33.15
C SER A 271 19.18 0.91 33.76
N ILE A 272 20.21 1.51 33.14
CA ILE A 272 21.62 1.45 33.51
C ILE A 272 22.16 2.86 33.77
N SER A 273 23.33 2.98 34.39
CA SER A 273 23.95 4.29 34.61
C SER A 273 24.33 4.96 33.28
N ARG A 274 24.43 6.29 33.28
CA ARG A 274 24.82 7.05 32.09
C ARG A 274 26.18 6.60 31.55
N LYS A 275 27.14 6.36 32.44
CA LYS A 275 28.49 5.89 32.10
C LYS A 275 28.46 4.52 31.42
N GLU A 276 27.64 3.60 31.91
CA GLU A 276 27.46 2.28 31.30
C GLU A 276 26.80 2.39 29.94
N PHE A 277 25.74 3.21 29.82
CA PHE A 277 25.09 3.48 28.54
C PHE A 277 26.09 4.03 27.52
N GLU A 278 26.93 4.99 27.90
CA GLU A 278 27.93 5.59 26.99
C GLU A 278 28.98 4.57 26.53
N ALA A 279 29.44 3.68 27.41
CA ALA A 279 30.42 2.65 27.09
C ALA A 279 29.86 1.45 26.29
N ALA A 280 28.57 1.17 26.41
CA ALA A 280 27.96 -0.03 25.82
C ALA A 280 27.83 0.05 24.29
N SER A 281 28.33 -0.97 23.58
CA SER A 281 28.06 -1.16 22.14
C SER A 281 26.75 -1.89 21.88
N ILE A 282 26.31 -2.72 22.84
CA ILE A 282 25.08 -3.50 22.77
C ILE A 282 24.27 -3.23 24.04
N LEU A 283 22.97 -2.98 23.86
CA LEU A 283 21.97 -2.74 24.88
C LEU A 283 20.83 -3.75 24.70
N TYR A 284 20.15 -4.06 25.79
CA TYR A 284 19.01 -4.98 25.81
C TYR A 284 17.78 -4.25 26.35
N GLY A 285 16.66 -4.29 25.62
CA GLY A 285 15.44 -3.58 26.02
C GLY A 285 14.59 -3.07 24.86
N ASP A 286 13.71 -2.10 25.16
CA ASP A 286 12.93 -1.39 24.15
C ASP A 286 13.77 -0.24 23.57
N ILE A 287 13.79 -0.10 22.24
CA ILE A 287 14.53 1.00 21.61
C ILE A 287 13.98 2.37 21.99
N ASN A 288 12.67 2.44 22.27
CA ASN A 288 11.99 3.68 22.62
C ASN A 288 12.46 4.26 23.96
N ASP A 289 13.11 3.47 24.80
CA ASP A 289 13.73 3.96 26.04
C ASP A 289 15.00 4.79 25.76
N TYR A 290 15.62 4.61 24.59
CA TYR A 290 16.87 5.26 24.22
C TYR A 290 16.72 6.35 23.14
N VAL A 291 15.65 6.29 22.33
CA VAL A 291 15.39 7.25 21.25
C VAL A 291 14.88 8.58 21.80
N GLU A 292 15.60 9.65 21.49
CA GLU A 292 15.27 11.02 21.90
C GLU A 292 14.33 11.72 20.89
N ARG A 293 14.38 11.35 19.61
CA ARG A 293 13.53 11.94 18.57
C ARG A 293 13.17 10.91 17.51
N ILE A 294 11.92 10.94 17.05
CA ILE A 294 11.40 9.94 16.12
C ILE A 294 11.67 10.33 14.67
N TRP A 295 11.32 11.55 14.25
CA TRP A 295 11.57 12.03 12.89
C TRP A 295 12.57 13.19 12.87
N SER A 296 13.33 13.33 11.79
CA SER A 296 14.05 14.57 11.50
C SER A 296 13.12 15.63 10.91
N GLU A 297 13.50 16.90 11.02
CA GLU A 297 12.81 18.00 10.33
C GLU A 297 12.82 17.81 8.80
N GLU A 298 13.94 17.32 8.25
CA GLU A 298 14.07 16.99 6.82
C GLU A 298 13.03 15.96 6.38
N ARG A 299 12.87 14.87 7.16
CA ARG A 299 11.86 13.84 6.88
C ARG A 299 10.46 14.43 6.88
N PHE A 300 10.12 15.29 7.85
CA PHE A 300 8.82 15.97 7.87
C PHE A 300 8.61 16.84 6.63
N ALA A 301 9.60 17.65 6.25
CA ALA A 301 9.51 18.54 5.09
C ALA A 301 9.32 17.74 3.79
N GLU A 302 10.04 16.63 3.61
CA GLU A 302 9.87 15.76 2.43
C GLU A 302 8.51 15.05 2.45
N ALA A 303 8.06 14.55 3.60
CA ALA A 303 6.78 13.86 3.74
C ALA A 303 5.61 14.75 3.28
N VAL A 304 5.62 16.03 3.66
CA VAL A 304 4.60 17.02 3.28
C VAL A 304 4.56 17.27 1.77
N ASN A 305 5.70 17.12 1.08
CA ASN A 305 5.82 17.38 -0.36
C ASN A 305 5.77 16.11 -1.22
N SER A 306 5.74 14.93 -0.60
CA SER A 306 5.93 13.63 -1.28
C SER A 306 4.88 13.34 -2.35
N PHE A 307 3.68 13.92 -2.26
CA PHE A 307 2.56 13.66 -3.16
C PHE A 307 2.27 14.84 -4.12
N HIS A 308 3.16 15.84 -4.18
CA HIS A 308 2.93 16.98 -5.04
C HIS A 308 3.02 16.58 -6.51
N GLY A 309 1.97 16.87 -7.28
CA GLY A 309 1.93 16.65 -8.72
C GLY A 309 1.70 15.20 -9.11
N SER A 310 1.27 14.34 -8.17
CA SER A 310 0.93 12.96 -8.45
C SER A 310 -0.55 12.66 -8.16
N VAL A 311 -1.07 11.67 -8.87
CA VAL A 311 -2.24 10.93 -8.39
C VAL A 311 -1.78 9.84 -7.41
N VAL A 312 -2.62 9.51 -6.43
CA VAL A 312 -2.23 8.69 -5.28
C VAL A 312 -3.19 7.53 -5.08
N ILE A 313 -2.64 6.34 -4.89
CA ILE A 313 -3.34 5.20 -4.30
C ILE A 313 -2.94 5.14 -2.82
N HIS A 314 -3.93 5.23 -1.93
CA HIS A 314 -3.70 5.42 -0.50
C HIS A 314 -4.53 4.48 0.38
N ASP A 315 -3.87 3.87 1.35
CA ASP A 315 -4.50 2.92 2.27
C ASP A 315 -5.33 3.64 3.34
N ILE A 316 -6.53 3.12 3.63
CA ILE A 316 -7.46 3.75 4.57
C ILE A 316 -8.01 2.78 5.61
N ALA A 317 -8.13 3.26 6.84
CA ALA A 317 -8.81 2.58 7.93
C ALA A 317 -9.96 3.41 8.53
N VAL A 318 -10.75 2.74 9.36
CA VAL A 318 -11.73 3.35 10.26
C VAL A 318 -11.43 2.92 11.69
N ARG A 319 -11.84 3.73 12.69
CA ARG A 319 -11.72 3.42 14.13
C ARG A 319 -10.30 3.42 14.70
N ASN A 320 -9.46 4.33 14.20
CA ASN A 320 -8.13 4.68 14.71
C ASN A 320 -7.21 3.46 14.84
N ILE A 321 -7.21 2.62 13.80
CA ILE A 321 -6.26 1.53 13.66
C ILE A 321 -4.85 2.12 13.51
N ALA A 322 -3.87 1.50 14.17
CA ALA A 322 -2.53 2.07 14.32
C ALA A 322 -1.64 2.07 13.06
N VAL A 323 -2.09 1.47 11.94
CA VAL A 323 -1.25 1.17 10.78
C VAL A 323 -1.64 1.90 9.50
N HIS A 324 -2.86 2.47 9.42
CA HIS A 324 -3.32 3.22 8.25
C HIS A 324 -3.92 4.56 8.66
N THR A 325 -4.05 5.46 7.70
CA THR A 325 -4.78 6.72 7.89
C THR A 325 -6.21 6.44 8.33
N ASP A 326 -6.61 7.01 9.47
CA ASP A 326 -8.02 7.00 9.86
C ASP A 326 -8.79 7.96 8.95
N TYR A 327 -9.92 7.49 8.40
CA TYR A 327 -10.82 8.29 7.59
C TYR A 327 -11.17 9.66 8.22
N SER A 328 -11.40 9.71 9.53
CA SER A 328 -11.69 10.94 10.28
C SER A 328 -10.54 11.96 10.28
N LYS A 329 -9.32 11.50 9.98
CA LYS A 329 -8.09 12.28 9.93
C LYS A 329 -7.65 12.66 8.52
N LEU A 330 -8.35 12.21 7.46
CA LEU A 330 -8.00 12.58 6.07
C LEU A 330 -7.97 14.09 5.83
N LYS A 331 -8.79 14.86 6.55
CA LYS A 331 -8.75 16.34 6.53
C LYS A 331 -7.41 16.94 6.98
N ASN A 332 -6.63 16.18 7.75
CA ASN A 332 -5.30 16.57 8.20
C ASN A 332 -4.19 16.08 7.25
N ALA A 333 -4.50 15.30 6.22
CA ALA A 333 -3.51 14.82 5.25
C ALA A 333 -3.10 15.93 4.26
N VAL A 334 -1.96 15.75 3.58
CA VAL A 334 -1.58 16.60 2.43
C VAL A 334 -2.22 16.14 1.10
N LEU A 335 -3.00 15.05 1.13
CA LEU A 335 -3.63 14.45 -0.03
C LEU A 335 -4.74 15.33 -0.60
N LYS A 336 -4.91 15.31 -1.92
CA LYS A 336 -5.99 16.04 -2.62
C LYS A 336 -7.10 15.05 -3.00
N LYS A 337 -8.31 15.28 -2.49
CA LYS A 337 -9.48 14.39 -2.68
C LYS A 337 -9.72 13.96 -4.13
N ASN A 338 -9.53 14.87 -5.10
CA ASN A 338 -9.75 14.63 -6.52
C ASN A 338 -8.59 13.93 -7.24
N ALA A 339 -7.48 13.66 -6.56
CA ALA A 339 -6.31 12.99 -7.10
C ALA A 339 -5.98 11.70 -6.33
N VAL A 340 -6.90 11.21 -5.48
CA VAL A 340 -6.66 10.06 -4.61
C VAL A 340 -7.74 9.00 -4.82
N ILE A 341 -7.29 7.74 -4.92
CA ILE A 341 -8.13 6.56 -4.75
C ILE A 341 -7.74 5.92 -3.42
N LEU A 342 -8.73 5.69 -2.57
CA LEU A 342 -8.59 4.99 -1.31
C LEU A 342 -8.71 3.48 -1.52
N THR A 343 -7.80 2.72 -0.93
CA THR A 343 -7.72 1.26 -1.03
C THR A 343 -7.39 0.67 0.35
N HIS A 344 -7.12 -0.63 0.41
CA HIS A 344 -6.83 -1.35 1.65
C HIS A 344 -7.92 -1.09 2.73
N SER A 345 -9.17 -0.94 2.28
CA SER A 345 -10.26 -0.45 3.12
C SER A 345 -10.95 -1.59 3.86
N PRO A 346 -11.70 -1.31 4.95
CA PRO A 346 -12.59 -2.29 5.56
C PRO A 346 -13.66 -2.82 4.59
N ASP A 347 -14.17 -4.03 4.85
CA ASP A 347 -15.28 -4.65 4.11
C ASP A 347 -16.58 -3.82 4.12
N THR A 348 -16.71 -2.87 5.06
CA THR A 348 -17.83 -1.95 5.13
C THR A 348 -17.35 -0.55 5.43
N MET A 349 -17.57 0.36 4.48
CA MET A 349 -17.12 1.73 4.58
C MET A 349 -17.96 2.63 3.68
N THR A 350 -18.20 3.86 4.11
CA THR A 350 -18.76 4.93 3.30
C THR A 350 -17.73 6.05 3.22
N SER A 351 -17.54 6.62 2.04
CA SER A 351 -16.51 7.63 1.79
C SER A 351 -16.96 8.61 0.72
N GLU A 352 -16.67 9.89 0.90
CA GLU A 352 -16.80 10.85 -0.21
C GLU A 352 -15.55 10.89 -1.10
N TRP A 353 -14.44 10.32 -0.64
CA TRP A 353 -13.26 10.07 -1.46
C TRP A 353 -13.50 8.79 -2.25
N VAL A 354 -12.94 8.70 -3.46
CA VAL A 354 -13.07 7.49 -4.27
C VAL A 354 -12.54 6.29 -3.48
N LEU A 355 -13.38 5.30 -3.24
CA LEU A 355 -12.94 3.98 -2.77
C LEU A 355 -12.69 3.12 -4.00
N SER A 356 -11.61 2.35 -4.05
CA SER A 356 -11.45 1.33 -5.10
C SER A 356 -12.28 0.09 -4.78
N GLU A 357 -12.48 -0.79 -5.76
CA GLU A 357 -12.80 -2.20 -5.57
C GLU A 357 -11.75 -3.04 -6.33
N ALA A 358 -11.51 -4.27 -5.91
CA ALA A 358 -10.77 -5.25 -6.70
C ALA A 358 -11.34 -5.40 -8.12
N ASP A 359 -10.48 -5.76 -9.06
CA ASP A 359 -10.73 -5.92 -10.49
C ASP A 359 -10.99 -4.62 -11.28
N LYS A 360 -11.16 -3.47 -10.61
CA LYS A 360 -11.21 -2.17 -11.28
C LYS A 360 -9.89 -1.82 -11.96
N CYS A 361 -10.01 -1.14 -13.09
CA CYS A 361 -8.91 -0.64 -13.89
C CYS A 361 -9.00 0.88 -14.02
N PHE A 362 -7.88 1.57 -13.82
CA PHE A 362 -7.79 3.01 -13.90
C PHE A 362 -6.71 3.43 -14.89
N LYS A 363 -7.00 4.41 -15.74
CA LYS A 363 -6.03 5.08 -16.58
C LYS A 363 -5.77 6.48 -16.04
N ILE A 364 -4.50 6.85 -15.97
CA ILE A 364 -4.09 8.19 -15.59
C ILE A 364 -4.02 9.02 -16.88
N LYS A 365 -4.52 10.26 -16.79
CA LYS A 365 -4.34 11.28 -17.82
C LYS A 365 -3.96 12.58 -17.13
N GLY A 366 -2.69 12.96 -17.25
CA GLY A 366 -2.13 14.06 -16.47
C GLY A 366 -2.16 13.76 -14.97
N ASN A 367 -2.94 14.53 -14.21
CA ASN A 367 -3.05 14.40 -12.74
C ASN A 367 -4.44 13.94 -12.27
N THR A 368 -5.14 13.15 -13.08
CA THR A 368 -6.48 12.66 -12.77
C THR A 368 -6.62 11.18 -13.12
N PHE A 369 -7.37 10.45 -12.31
CA PHE A 369 -7.79 9.09 -12.59
C PHE A 369 -9.07 9.04 -13.43
N PHE A 370 -9.09 8.11 -14.39
CA PHE A 370 -10.28 7.70 -15.12
C PHE A 370 -10.47 6.20 -14.92
N GLU A 371 -11.69 5.76 -14.65
CA GLU A 371 -12.01 4.33 -14.67
C GLU A 371 -12.12 3.84 -16.11
N VAL A 372 -11.52 2.69 -16.40
CA VAL A 372 -11.57 2.02 -17.70
C VAL A 372 -12.70 1.02 -17.68
N VAL A 373 -13.70 1.20 -18.55
CA VAL A 373 -14.85 0.29 -18.68
C VAL A 373 -15.03 -0.07 -20.15
N GLY A 374 -14.62 -1.28 -20.52
CA GLY A 374 -14.48 -1.65 -21.93
C GLY A 374 -13.46 -0.72 -22.60
N ASP A 375 -13.87 -0.07 -23.69
CA ASP A 375 -13.04 0.88 -24.44
C ASP A 375 -13.22 2.34 -23.98
N GLU A 376 -14.10 2.58 -22.99
CA GLU A 376 -14.48 3.91 -22.53
C GLU A 376 -13.75 4.31 -21.25
N LEU A 377 -13.58 5.63 -21.08
CA LEU A 377 -12.95 6.24 -19.92
C LEU A 377 -13.94 7.12 -19.18
N TYR A 378 -14.22 6.77 -17.93
CA TYR A 378 -15.18 7.49 -17.10
C TYR A 378 -14.50 8.26 -15.99
N GLN A 379 -15.02 9.45 -15.72
CA GLN A 379 -14.64 10.22 -14.53
C GLN A 379 -15.20 9.57 -13.26
N LEU A 380 -14.49 9.78 -12.16
CA LEU A 380 -14.89 9.35 -10.82
C LEU A 380 -15.70 10.49 -10.18
N ASN A 381 -16.97 10.60 -10.57
CA ASN A 381 -17.83 11.76 -10.28
C ASN A 381 -18.91 11.53 -9.21
N ALA A 382 -18.96 10.37 -8.57
CA ALA A 382 -19.97 10.11 -7.54
C ALA A 382 -19.76 11.00 -6.31
N ASP A 383 -20.84 11.39 -5.64
CA ASP A 383 -20.79 12.17 -4.39
C ASP A 383 -20.32 11.32 -3.21
N VAL A 384 -20.63 10.02 -3.23
CA VAL A 384 -20.28 9.07 -2.17
C VAL A 384 -20.04 7.68 -2.76
N TYR A 385 -19.12 6.96 -2.15
CA TYR A 385 -18.75 5.59 -2.45
C TYR A 385 -19.02 4.73 -1.22
N HIS A 386 -19.49 3.51 -1.43
CA HIS A 386 -19.83 2.62 -0.33
C HIS A 386 -19.53 1.16 -0.63
N LYS A 387 -18.95 0.48 0.36
CA LYS A 387 -18.76 -0.96 0.38
C LYS A 387 -19.62 -1.57 1.45
N GLU A 388 -20.25 -2.69 1.12
CA GLU A 388 -21.00 -3.50 2.08
C GLU A 388 -21.09 -4.95 1.56
N ALA A 389 -20.72 -5.91 2.39
CA ALA A 389 -20.87 -7.35 2.10
C ALA A 389 -20.28 -7.82 0.76
N GLY A 390 -19.12 -7.27 0.38
CA GLY A 390 -18.44 -7.61 -0.88
C GLY A 390 -19.08 -7.01 -2.13
N LYS A 391 -20.02 -6.06 -1.95
CA LYS A 391 -20.58 -5.24 -3.01
C LYS A 391 -20.05 -3.82 -2.92
N TYR A 392 -19.99 -3.17 -4.07
CA TYR A 392 -19.52 -1.81 -4.22
C TYR A 392 -20.64 -0.94 -4.83
N TYR A 393 -20.80 0.25 -4.26
CA TYR A 393 -21.89 1.16 -4.58
C TYR A 393 -21.37 2.58 -4.79
N VAL A 394 -21.99 3.28 -5.73
CA VAL A 394 -21.82 4.72 -5.95
C VAL A 394 -23.12 5.45 -5.64
N GLY A 395 -23.02 6.65 -5.08
CA GLY A 395 -24.17 7.46 -4.70
C GLY A 395 -24.10 8.86 -5.29
N TYR A 396 -25.25 9.31 -5.80
CA TYR A 396 -25.44 10.65 -6.37
C TYR A 396 -26.45 11.42 -5.54
N LYS A 397 -26.15 12.68 -5.19
CA LYS A 397 -27.03 13.51 -4.37
C LYS A 397 -28.38 13.70 -5.04
N ASN A 398 -29.43 13.42 -4.27
CA ASN A 398 -30.81 13.67 -4.66
C ASN A 398 -31.60 14.03 -3.40
N ALA A 399 -32.28 15.18 -3.40
CA ALA A 399 -33.10 15.63 -2.27
C ALA A 399 -34.20 14.63 -1.88
N LYS A 400 -34.65 13.80 -2.83
CA LYS A 400 -35.63 12.73 -2.63
C LYS A 400 -35.02 11.32 -2.60
N GLY A 401 -33.68 11.22 -2.54
CA GLY A 401 -32.99 9.94 -2.57
C GLY A 401 -33.35 9.06 -1.38
N SER A 402 -33.39 7.75 -1.61
CA SER A 402 -33.83 6.76 -0.61
C SER A 402 -32.88 6.62 0.58
N TYR A 403 -31.63 7.03 0.43
CA TYR A 403 -30.59 6.86 1.44
C TYR A 403 -30.12 8.20 1.99
N VAL A 404 -29.85 8.24 3.29
CA VAL A 404 -29.25 9.39 3.97
C VAL A 404 -27.80 9.03 4.34
N VAL A 405 -26.87 9.93 4.01
CA VAL A 405 -25.49 9.90 4.51
C VAL A 405 -25.45 10.58 5.87
N TYR A 406 -24.89 9.88 6.87
CA TYR A 406 -24.70 10.40 8.22
C TYR A 406 -23.22 10.53 8.55
N GLU A 407 -22.88 11.52 9.38
CA GLU A 407 -21.54 11.69 9.95
C GLU A 407 -21.59 11.50 11.47
N LYS A 408 -20.63 10.73 11.98
CA LYS A 408 -20.38 10.57 13.41
C LYS A 408 -18.89 10.46 13.67
N ASN A 409 -18.35 11.41 14.43
CA ASN A 409 -16.95 11.44 14.85
C ASN A 409 -15.94 11.37 13.69
N GLY A 410 -16.25 12.06 12.59
CA GLY A 410 -15.49 12.12 11.35
C GLY A 410 -15.65 10.91 10.43
N VAL A 411 -16.52 9.94 10.76
CA VAL A 411 -16.76 8.73 9.95
C VAL A 411 -18.14 8.79 9.34
N LEU A 412 -18.25 8.38 8.07
CA LEU A 412 -19.51 8.35 7.34
C LEU A 412 -20.19 6.99 7.42
N SER A 413 -21.52 7.02 7.36
CA SER A 413 -22.37 5.84 7.20
C SER A 413 -23.57 6.14 6.31
N LEU A 414 -24.19 5.09 5.78
CA LEU A 414 -25.39 5.18 4.94
C LEU A 414 -26.55 4.41 5.57
N SER A 415 -27.76 4.94 5.46
CA SER A 415 -28.97 4.19 5.83
C SER A 415 -30.19 4.64 5.03
N SER A 416 -31.05 3.69 4.67
CA SER A 416 -32.37 3.95 4.07
C SER A 416 -33.44 4.34 5.10
N ASN A 417 -33.18 4.06 6.38
CA ASN A 417 -34.09 4.39 7.48
C ASN A 417 -33.43 5.37 8.44
N GLU A 418 -34.20 6.29 9.00
CA GLU A 418 -33.73 7.10 10.13
C GLU A 418 -33.52 6.16 11.33
N ARG A 419 -32.25 5.95 11.70
CA ARG A 419 -31.89 5.15 12.87
C ARG A 419 -31.21 6.02 13.90
N LEU A 420 -31.67 5.90 15.15
CA LEU A 420 -31.02 6.51 16.30
C LEU A 420 -29.57 6.04 16.40
N GLY A 421 -28.65 6.97 16.63
CA GLY A 421 -27.24 6.68 16.86
C GLY A 421 -26.32 6.68 15.62
N LEU A 422 -26.85 6.96 14.43
CA LEU A 422 -26.05 7.09 13.19
C LEU A 422 -25.28 8.42 13.06
N GLY A 423 -25.61 9.42 13.88
CA GLY A 423 -24.96 10.73 13.89
C GLY A 423 -25.78 11.80 13.19
N THR A 424 -25.10 12.83 12.68
CA THR A 424 -25.73 13.99 12.03
C THR A 424 -26.05 13.66 10.57
N PRO A 425 -27.31 13.80 10.11
CA PRO A 425 -27.63 13.62 8.69
C PRO A 425 -26.99 14.75 7.87
N LEU A 426 -26.30 14.40 6.79
CA LEU A 426 -25.63 15.36 5.90
C LEU A 426 -26.46 15.65 4.64
N TYR A 427 -26.80 14.60 3.87
CA TYR A 427 -27.54 14.72 2.62
C TYR A 427 -28.15 13.38 2.20
N ARG A 428 -29.08 13.43 1.23
CA ARG A 428 -29.72 12.26 0.62
C ARG A 428 -29.07 11.90 -0.71
N VAL A 429 -29.04 10.60 -1.03
CA VAL A 429 -28.49 10.05 -2.27
C VAL A 429 -29.37 8.94 -2.86
N ASP A 430 -29.32 8.80 -4.18
CA ASP A 430 -29.68 7.56 -4.86
C ASP A 430 -28.43 6.68 -4.94
N LEU A 431 -28.55 5.40 -4.57
CA LEU A 431 -27.45 4.44 -4.63
C LEU A 431 -27.57 3.51 -5.83
N TYR A 432 -26.43 3.24 -6.45
CA TYR A 432 -26.29 2.31 -7.55
C TYR A 432 -25.21 1.27 -7.20
N GLU A 433 -25.53 -0.01 -7.35
CA GLU A 433 -24.55 -1.10 -7.36
C GLU A 433 -23.71 -0.98 -8.62
N ASP A 434 -22.40 -0.97 -8.44
CA ASP A 434 -21.43 -0.93 -9.52
C ASP A 434 -20.96 -2.35 -9.79
N ILE A 435 -21.21 -2.81 -11.01
CA ILE A 435 -20.89 -4.15 -11.47
C ILE A 435 -20.08 -4.01 -12.74
N ALA A 436 -18.79 -4.34 -12.65
CA ALA A 436 -17.84 -4.19 -13.75
C ALA A 436 -17.82 -2.78 -14.37
N GLY A 437 -18.00 -1.74 -13.54
CA GLY A 437 -18.02 -0.34 -13.96
C GLY A 437 -19.36 0.14 -14.52
N LYS A 438 -20.43 -0.67 -14.47
CA LYS A 438 -21.78 -0.30 -14.90
C LYS A 438 -22.67 -0.08 -13.68
N TYR A 439 -23.59 0.88 -13.73
CA TYR A 439 -24.34 1.33 -12.55
C TYR A 439 -25.80 0.88 -12.62
N PHE A 440 -26.24 0.14 -11.60
CA PHE A 440 -27.60 -0.39 -11.49
C PHE A 440 -28.23 0.04 -10.16
N PRO A 441 -29.51 0.44 -10.10
CA PRO A 441 -30.12 0.88 -8.85
C PRO A 441 -29.97 -0.16 -7.72
N LYS A 442 -29.59 0.28 -6.51
CA LYS A 442 -29.47 -0.63 -5.36
C LYS A 442 -30.81 -1.33 -5.09
N LEU A 443 -30.75 -2.66 -4.94
CA LEU A 443 -31.91 -3.47 -4.59
C LEU A 443 -32.16 -3.38 -3.07
N GLU A 444 -33.42 -3.17 -2.68
CA GLU A 444 -33.82 -3.04 -1.27
C GLU A 444 -34.09 -4.39 -0.59
N ASN A 445 -34.41 -5.40 -1.38
CA ASN A 445 -34.89 -6.71 -0.91
C ASN A 445 -33.90 -7.81 -1.30
N ASN A 446 -33.90 -8.89 -0.52
CA ASN A 446 -33.10 -10.10 -0.79
C ASN A 446 -33.77 -11.08 -1.76
N ASP A 447 -34.95 -10.74 -2.30
CA ASP A 447 -35.68 -11.53 -3.29
C ASP A 447 -35.18 -11.28 -4.73
N ALA A 448 -34.14 -10.48 -4.90
CA ALA A 448 -33.55 -10.20 -6.19
C ALA A 448 -32.05 -9.98 -6.10
N GLU A 449 -31.34 -10.29 -7.19
CA GLU A 449 -29.93 -9.98 -7.32
C GLU A 449 -29.56 -9.68 -8.77
N TYR A 450 -28.47 -8.93 -8.94
CA TYR A 450 -27.83 -8.74 -10.22
C TYR A 450 -26.82 -9.85 -10.47
N ARG A 451 -26.82 -10.42 -11.67
CA ARG A 451 -25.81 -11.36 -12.15
C ARG A 451 -25.22 -10.89 -13.46
N GLU A 452 -23.90 -10.90 -13.54
CA GLU A 452 -23.21 -10.73 -14.81
C GLU A 452 -23.26 -12.04 -15.61
N ARG A 453 -23.69 -11.92 -16.87
CA ARG A 453 -23.72 -13.04 -17.83
C ARG A 453 -22.40 -13.14 -18.57
N ALA A 454 -22.15 -14.30 -19.19
CA ALA A 454 -20.95 -14.53 -20.00
C ALA A 454 -20.79 -13.57 -21.20
N ASP A 455 -21.87 -12.90 -21.63
CA ASP A 455 -21.85 -11.89 -22.68
C ASP A 455 -21.64 -10.45 -22.13
N GLY A 456 -21.34 -10.31 -20.84
CA GLY A 456 -21.09 -9.03 -20.16
C GLY A 456 -22.35 -8.19 -19.89
N ARG A 457 -23.56 -8.71 -20.19
CA ARG A 457 -24.82 -8.06 -19.83
C ARG A 457 -25.23 -8.41 -18.41
N ILE A 458 -25.89 -7.47 -17.73
CA ILE A 458 -26.37 -7.67 -16.37
C ILE A 458 -27.84 -8.09 -16.40
N GLU A 459 -28.13 -9.19 -15.72
CA GLU A 459 -29.45 -9.75 -15.54
C GLU A 459 -29.91 -9.50 -14.09
N LEU A 460 -31.08 -8.89 -13.93
CA LEU A 460 -31.79 -8.85 -12.66
C LEU A 460 -32.59 -10.15 -12.52
N VAL A 461 -32.15 -11.02 -11.62
CA VAL A 461 -32.84 -12.26 -11.26
C VAL A 461 -33.73 -11.98 -10.06
N ARG A 462 -35.01 -12.29 -10.17
CA ARG A 462 -35.98 -12.24 -9.07
C ARG A 462 -36.38 -13.65 -8.68
N PHE A 463 -36.39 -13.92 -7.39
CA PHE A 463 -36.77 -15.18 -6.79
C PHE A 463 -38.19 -15.07 -6.22
N THR A 464 -39.01 -16.06 -6.51
CA THR A 464 -40.35 -16.24 -5.95
C THR A 464 -40.48 -17.66 -5.43
N ASP A 465 -41.54 -17.95 -4.68
CA ASP A 465 -41.84 -19.32 -4.20
C ASP A 465 -42.05 -20.31 -5.36
N GLU A 466 -42.36 -19.80 -6.56
CA GLU A 466 -42.63 -20.57 -7.78
C GLU A 466 -41.39 -20.75 -8.67
N GLY A 467 -40.26 -20.09 -8.36
CA GLY A 467 -39.01 -20.20 -9.12
C GLY A 467 -38.24 -18.89 -9.25
N SER A 468 -37.56 -18.69 -10.37
CA SER A 468 -36.81 -17.46 -10.64
C SER A 468 -37.05 -16.93 -12.04
N SER A 469 -37.16 -15.61 -12.19
CA SER A 469 -37.27 -14.94 -13.49
C SER A 469 -36.13 -13.95 -13.67
N GLY A 470 -35.52 -13.92 -14.87
CA GLY A 470 -34.44 -13.00 -15.22
C GLY A 470 -34.88 -11.93 -16.23
N LYS A 471 -34.40 -10.70 -16.06
CA LYS A 471 -34.56 -9.62 -17.03
C LYS A 471 -33.23 -8.88 -17.21
N ILE A 472 -32.81 -8.67 -18.46
CA ILE A 472 -31.67 -7.82 -18.76
C ILE A 472 -32.00 -6.36 -18.40
N VAL A 473 -31.11 -5.72 -17.66
CA VAL A 473 -31.23 -4.32 -17.23
C VAL A 473 -30.20 -3.44 -17.92
N GLU A 474 -30.55 -2.17 -18.10
CA GLU A 474 -29.68 -1.18 -18.73
C GLU A 474 -28.75 -0.54 -17.70
N ASP A 475 -27.55 -0.17 -18.16
CA ASP A 475 -26.59 0.63 -17.39
C ASP A 475 -27.06 2.09 -17.31
N GLU A 476 -27.11 2.63 -16.08
CA GLU A 476 -27.52 4.01 -15.81
C GLU A 476 -26.34 5.00 -15.81
N ARG A 477 -25.09 4.55 -15.92
CA ARG A 477 -23.88 5.38 -15.76
C ARG A 477 -23.90 6.62 -16.65
N ASP A 478 -24.16 6.47 -17.94
CA ASP A 478 -24.22 7.60 -18.89
C ASP A 478 -25.35 8.59 -18.61
N ARG A 479 -26.48 8.10 -18.08
CA ARG A 479 -27.62 8.94 -17.71
C ARG A 479 -27.29 9.81 -16.49
N LEU A 480 -26.49 9.27 -15.57
CA LEU A 480 -26.05 9.95 -14.35
C LEU A 480 -25.03 11.06 -14.67
N VAL A 481 -24.06 10.81 -15.56
CA VAL A 481 -23.10 11.83 -16.02
C VAL A 481 -23.82 13.02 -16.66
N LYS A 482 -24.85 12.78 -17.47
CA LYS A 482 -25.63 13.87 -18.12
C LYS A 482 -26.43 14.71 -17.12
N LYS A 483 -26.94 14.11 -16.05
CA LYS A 483 -27.65 14.84 -14.97
C LYS A 483 -26.72 15.78 -14.21
N ASP A 484 -25.48 15.36 -13.94
CA ASP A 484 -24.49 16.19 -13.25
C ASP A 484 -24.14 17.46 -14.05
N ILE A 485 -23.96 17.35 -15.37
CA ILE A 485 -23.68 18.50 -16.24
C ILE A 485 -24.84 19.51 -16.19
N ILE A 486 -26.09 19.04 -16.21
CA ILE A 486 -27.28 19.90 -16.16
C ILE A 486 -27.40 20.58 -14.79
N ASN A 487 -27.17 19.85 -13.70
CA ASN A 487 -27.22 20.41 -12.34
C ASN A 487 -26.08 21.42 -12.08
N TYR A 488 -24.89 21.17 -12.62
CA TYR A 488 -23.76 22.09 -12.53
C TYR A 488 -23.98 23.38 -13.35
N ALA A 489 -24.61 23.27 -14.53
CA ALA A 489 -25.00 24.44 -15.32
C ALA A 489 -26.04 25.30 -14.59
N ASN A 490 -26.98 24.69 -13.87
CA ASN A 490 -28.04 25.40 -13.14
C ASN A 490 -27.57 26.04 -11.82
N THR A 491 -26.47 25.58 -11.22
CA THR A 491 -25.91 26.15 -9.98
C THR A 491 -24.99 27.35 -10.21
N LYS A 492 -24.58 27.61 -11.46
CA LYS A 492 -23.82 28.84 -11.83
C LYS A 492 -24.69 30.08 -12.06
N TYR A 493 -26.01 29.96 -11.97
CA TYR A 493 -26.97 31.05 -12.22
C TYR A 493 -27.79 31.46 -10.97
N TYR A 494 -27.31 31.14 -9.76
CA TYR A 494 -27.90 31.63 -8.51
C TYR A 494 -26.85 32.27 -7.60
#